data_AF-A0A948ZH91-F1
#
_entry.id   AF-A0A948ZH91-F1
#
_cell.length_a   1.000
_cell.length_b   1.000
_cell.length_c   1.000
_cell.angle_alpha   90.00
_cell.angle_beta   90.00
_cell.angle_gamma   90.00
#
_symmetry.space_group_name_H-M   'P 1'
#
loop_
_entity.id
_entity.type
_entity.pdbx_description
1 polymer ?
#
loop_
_entity_poly.entity_id
_entity_poly.type
_entity_poly.pdbx_seq_one_letter_code
_entity_poly.pdbx_strand_id
1 'polypeptide(L)'
;MSTEPKQPKSVPTRRDFLKTSMAAGGAATFGGLSLARGANVSGSDVLRIGLIGCGGRGPGAAVNAMNADPGVRLTAMADIFLDRVHSRRKMLAKRN
;
A
#
# COMPACT_ATOMS: atom_id res chain seq x y z
N MET A 1 46.68 -22.04 -28.82
CA MET A 1 45.90 -20.79 -28.73
C MET A 1 44.60 -21.14 -28.01
N SER A 2 44.65 -21.20 -26.68
CA SER A 2 43.54 -21.68 -25.85
C SER A 2 42.67 -20.49 -25.48
N THR A 3 41.44 -20.44 -25.99
CA THR A 3 40.46 -19.41 -25.61
C THR A 3 39.72 -19.87 -24.36
N GLU A 4 39.87 -19.12 -23.27
CA GLU A 4 39.16 -19.32 -21.99
C GLU A 4 37.64 -19.05 -22.13
N PRO A 5 36.77 -19.86 -21.52
CA PRO A 5 35.33 -19.62 -21.54
C PRO A 5 34.95 -18.47 -20.60
N LYS A 6 34.30 -17.43 -21.15
CA LYS A 6 33.82 -16.26 -20.43
C LYS A 6 32.56 -16.61 -19.62
N GLN A 7 32.70 -16.66 -18.29
CA GLN A 7 31.61 -16.95 -17.35
C GLN A 7 30.41 -15.98 -17.52
N PRO A 8 29.16 -16.48 -17.54
CA PRO A 8 27.99 -15.62 -17.68
C PRO A 8 27.72 -14.85 -16.38
N LYS A 9 27.55 -13.52 -16.49
CA LYS A 9 27.23 -12.65 -15.36
C LYS A 9 25.81 -12.96 -14.85
N SER A 10 25.67 -13.25 -13.56
CA SER A 10 24.37 -13.49 -12.94
C SER A 10 23.50 -12.24 -12.97
N VAL A 11 22.26 -12.38 -13.47
CA VAL A 11 21.27 -11.29 -13.47
C VAL A 11 20.68 -11.20 -12.06
N PRO A 12 20.73 -10.02 -11.40
CA PRO A 12 20.21 -9.87 -10.05
C PRO A 12 18.70 -10.11 -10.02
N THR A 13 18.24 -10.87 -9.04
CA THR A 13 16.82 -11.17 -8.86
C THR A 13 16.13 -10.10 -7.99
N ARG A 14 14.79 -10.06 -8.01
CA ARG A 14 14.01 -9.21 -7.10
C ARG A 14 14.37 -9.44 -5.62
N ARG A 15 14.75 -10.67 -5.27
CA ARG A 15 15.13 -11.06 -3.91
C ARG A 15 16.52 -10.53 -3.54
N ASP A 16 17.42 -10.41 -4.51
CA ASP A 16 18.73 -9.79 -4.31
C ASP A 16 18.58 -8.28 -4.12
N PHE A 17 17.71 -7.62 -4.89
CA PHE A 17 17.38 -6.21 -4.69
C PHE A 17 16.84 -5.94 -3.28
N LEU A 18 15.88 -6.73 -2.79
CA LEU A 18 15.35 -6.59 -1.43
C LEU A 18 16.43 -6.76 -0.35
N LYS A 19 17.33 -7.74 -0.52
CA LYS A 19 18.47 -7.92 0.39
C LYS A 19 19.40 -6.71 0.39
N THR A 20 19.73 -6.17 -0.78
CA THR A 20 20.57 -4.98 -0.92
C THR A 20 19.91 -3.75 -0.29
N SER A 21 18.61 -3.53 -0.52
CA SER A 21 17.88 -2.40 0.06
C SER A 21 17.78 -2.49 1.59
N MET A 22 17.61 -3.68 2.16
CA MET A 22 17.59 -3.86 3.62
C MET A 22 18.95 -3.58 4.26
N ALA A 23 20.06 -3.98 3.62
CA ALA A 23 21.40 -3.72 4.12
C ALA A 23 21.79 -2.22 4.08
N ALA A 24 21.31 -1.49 3.07
CA ALA A 24 21.61 -0.06 2.91
C ALA A 24 20.71 0.87 3.76
N GLY A 25 19.55 0.40 4.22
CA GLY A 25 18.55 1.21 4.95
C GLY A 25 18.45 0.93 6.45
N GLY A 26 19.17 -0.04 7.00
CA GLY A 26 18.95 -0.56 8.36
C GLY A 26 19.51 0.26 9.53
N ALA A 27 20.31 1.31 9.28
CA ALA A 27 21.02 2.04 10.34
C ALA A 27 20.45 3.42 10.69
N ALA A 28 19.40 3.88 10.02
CA ALA A 28 18.78 5.18 10.32
C ALA A 28 17.28 5.02 10.58
N THR A 29 16.83 5.52 11.74
CA THR A 29 15.44 5.86 12.14
C THR A 29 14.66 4.94 13.10
N PHE A 30 15.29 4.12 13.94
CA PHE A 30 14.62 3.49 15.10
C PHE A 30 14.68 4.28 16.42
N GLY A 31 14.87 5.61 16.38
CA GLY A 31 15.06 6.40 17.61
C GLY A 31 14.50 7.82 17.64
N GLY A 32 13.68 8.24 16.67
CA GLY A 32 13.33 9.66 16.52
C GLY A 32 11.92 10.02 16.08
N LEU A 33 10.99 9.07 15.94
CA LEU A 33 9.58 9.44 15.76
C LEU A 33 8.96 9.75 17.12
N SER A 34 9.14 11.01 17.52
CA SER A 34 8.48 11.65 18.65
C SER A 34 7.01 11.23 18.72
N LEU A 35 6.59 10.80 19.90
CA LEU A 35 5.30 10.23 20.25
C LEU A 35 4.13 11.25 20.17
N ALA A 36 4.21 12.25 19.32
CA ALA A 36 3.14 13.22 19.06
C ALA A 36 2.10 12.69 18.06
N ARG A 37 1.81 11.39 18.08
CA ARG A 37 0.85 10.73 17.17
C ARG A 37 -0.60 10.81 17.70
N GLY A 38 -0.93 11.86 18.46
CA GLY A 38 -2.14 11.92 19.27
C GLY A 38 -2.82 13.28 19.32
N ALA A 39 -2.74 14.09 18.27
CA ALA A 39 -3.50 15.34 18.17
C ALA A 39 -4.41 15.31 16.93
N ASN A 40 -5.41 14.43 16.93
CA ASN A 40 -6.56 14.62 16.04
C ASN A 40 -7.49 15.63 16.73
N VAL A 41 -7.34 16.90 16.35
CA VAL A 41 -8.20 17.99 16.82
C VAL A 41 -9.59 17.81 16.22
N SER A 42 -10.57 17.73 17.12
CA SER A 42 -12.01 17.66 16.85
C SER A 42 -12.46 18.72 15.84
N GLY A 43 -12.65 18.29 14.59
CA GLY A 43 -13.25 19.10 13.53
C GLY A 43 -14.05 18.18 12.62
N SER A 44 -15.38 18.32 12.62
CA SER A 44 -16.38 17.47 11.91
C SER A 44 -15.79 16.17 11.38
N ASP A 45 -15.59 15.20 12.28
CA ASP A 45 -14.65 14.05 12.21
C ASP A 45 -14.91 13.08 11.04
N VAL A 46 -14.81 13.56 9.80
CA VAL A 46 -14.98 12.75 8.59
C VAL A 46 -13.67 12.66 7.82
N LEU A 47 -12.98 11.53 7.98
CA LEU A 47 -11.79 11.21 7.21
C LEU A 47 -12.18 10.62 5.84
N ARG A 48 -12.05 11.43 4.79
CA ARG A 48 -12.36 11.01 3.42
C ARG A 48 -11.17 10.27 2.82
N ILE A 49 -11.42 9.06 2.32
CA ILE A 49 -10.40 8.21 1.70
C ILE A 49 -10.77 7.85 0.26
N GLY A 50 -9.76 7.55 -0.55
CA GLY A 50 -9.92 7.02 -1.91
C GLY A 50 -9.28 5.63 -2.05
N LEU A 51 -9.85 4.78 -2.90
CA LEU A 51 -9.31 3.46 -3.22
C LEU A 51 -8.73 3.42 -4.64
N ILE A 52 -7.44 3.14 -4.77
CA ILE A 52 -6.80 2.83 -6.06
C ILE A 52 -6.53 1.31 -6.12
N GLY A 53 -7.06 0.66 -7.15
CA GLY A 53 -6.96 -0.78 -7.34
C GLY A 53 -8.12 -1.53 -6.67
N CYS A 54 -9.14 -1.83 -7.46
CA CYS A 54 -10.37 -2.53 -7.06
C CYS A 54 -10.26 -4.07 -7.23
N GLY A 55 -9.03 -4.60 -7.11
CA GLY A 55 -8.72 -6.04 -7.19
C GLY A 55 -9.05 -6.81 -5.91
N GLY A 56 -8.42 -7.96 -5.68
CA GLY A 56 -8.75 -8.85 -4.55
C GLY A 56 -8.52 -8.22 -3.15
N ARG A 57 -7.49 -7.37 -3.00
CA ARG A 57 -7.12 -6.78 -1.69
C ARG A 57 -7.74 -5.42 -1.43
N GLY A 58 -7.89 -4.59 -2.46
CA GLY A 58 -8.32 -3.20 -2.32
C GLY A 58 -9.64 -3.02 -1.56
N PRO A 59 -10.71 -3.75 -1.90
CA PRO A 59 -11.97 -3.67 -1.17
C PRO A 59 -11.85 -4.10 0.29
N GLY A 60 -11.03 -5.12 0.58
CA GLY A 60 -10.75 -5.53 1.96
C GLY A 60 -10.02 -4.44 2.74
N ALA A 61 -9.05 -3.77 2.11
CA ALA A 61 -8.36 -2.63 2.71
C ALA A 61 -9.31 -1.45 2.97
N ALA A 62 -10.21 -1.14 2.03
CA ALA A 62 -11.22 -0.10 2.22
C ALA A 62 -12.18 -0.44 3.38
N VAL A 63 -12.61 -1.69 3.50
CA VAL A 63 -13.42 -2.17 4.63
C VAL A 63 -12.66 -2.01 5.95
N ASN A 64 -11.40 -2.42 6.00
CA ASN A 64 -10.59 -2.29 7.23
C ASN A 64 -10.45 -0.81 7.64
N ALA A 65 -10.26 0.09 6.69
CA ALA A 65 -10.17 1.52 6.96
C ALA A 65 -11.50 2.09 7.49
N MET A 66 -12.63 1.74 6.87
CA MET A 66 -13.96 2.16 7.35
C MET A 66 -14.34 1.55 8.70
N ASN A 67 -13.83 0.35 9.01
CA ASN A 67 -14.06 -0.30 10.32
C ASN A 67 -13.14 0.23 11.42
N ALA A 68 -12.00 0.83 11.07
CA ALA A 68 -11.04 1.34 12.06
C ALA A 68 -11.57 2.58 12.79
N ASP A 69 -12.41 3.37 12.13
CA ASP A 69 -12.98 4.60 12.69
C ASP A 69 -14.34 4.91 12.04
N PRO A 70 -15.42 5.16 12.82
CA PRO A 70 -16.75 5.47 12.30
C PRO A 70 -16.83 6.81 11.53
N GLY A 71 -15.81 7.66 11.62
CA GLY A 71 -15.63 8.88 10.84
C GLY A 71 -15.06 8.65 9.43
N VAL A 72 -14.56 7.46 9.10
CA VAL A 72 -13.95 7.20 7.79
C VAL A 72 -15.04 7.05 6.71
N ARG A 73 -14.87 7.74 5.59
CA ARG A 73 -15.76 7.65 4.42
C ARG A 73 -14.96 7.43 3.14
N LEU A 74 -15.27 6.36 2.41
CA LEU A 74 -14.73 6.13 1.07
C LEU A 74 -15.46 7.03 0.06
N THR A 75 -14.76 7.98 -0.55
CA THR A 75 -15.35 8.98 -1.46
C THR A 75 -14.95 8.82 -2.92
N ALA A 76 -13.86 8.11 -3.21
CA ALA A 76 -13.38 7.90 -4.57
C ALA A 76 -12.86 6.47 -4.79
N MET A 77 -13.00 5.96 -6.01
CA MET A 77 -12.47 4.66 -6.41
C MET A 77 -11.91 4.75 -7.84
N ALA A 78 -10.78 4.09 -8.08
CA ALA A 78 -10.14 4.02 -9.39
C ALA A 78 -9.58 2.62 -9.65
N ASP A 79 -9.73 2.15 -10.89
CA ASP A 79 -9.10 0.94 -11.43
C ASP A 79 -9.05 1.07 -12.96
N ILE A 80 -8.07 0.42 -13.60
CA ILE A 80 -7.98 0.36 -15.07
C ILE A 80 -9.14 -0.43 -15.67
N PHE A 81 -9.75 -1.34 -14.89
CA PHE A 81 -10.93 -2.11 -15.27
C PHE A 81 -12.17 -1.50 -14.60
N LEU A 82 -12.96 -0.75 -15.37
CA LEU A 82 -14.16 -0.08 -14.88
C LEU A 82 -15.17 -1.05 -14.24
N ASP A 83 -15.28 -2.27 -14.76
CA ASP A 83 -16.15 -3.32 -14.20
C ASP A 83 -15.78 -3.67 -12.74
N ARG A 84 -14.49 -3.63 -12.41
CA ARG A 84 -14.03 -3.83 -11.02
C ARG A 84 -14.48 -2.68 -10.15
N VAL A 85 -14.36 -1.44 -10.61
CA VAL A 85 -14.86 -0.27 -9.87
C VAL A 85 -16.35 -0.42 -9.59
N HIS A 86 -17.16 -0.75 -10.61
CA HIS A 86 -18.61 -0.89 -10.47
C HIS A 86 -19.00 -2.04 -9.54
N SER A 87 -18.42 -3.23 -9.74
CA SER A 87 -18.71 -4.41 -8.92
C SER A 87 -18.32 -4.19 -7.46
N ARG A 88 -17.13 -3.61 -7.21
CA ARG A 88 -16.67 -3.33 -5.84
C ARG A 88 -17.41 -2.17 -5.20
N ARG A 89 -17.76 -1.12 -5.95
CA ARG A 89 -18.61 -0.02 -5.45
C ARG A 89 -19.95 -0.55 -4.97
N LYS A 90 -20.62 -1.42 -5.74
CA LYS A 90 -21.90 -2.04 -5.33
C LYS A 90 -21.76 -2.85 -4.03
N MET A 91 -20.64 -3.54 -3.85
CA MET A 91 -20.36 -4.31 -2.64
C MET A 91 -20.07 -3.39 -1.44
N LEU A 92 -19.22 -2.38 -1.61
CA LEU A 92 -18.81 -1.45 -0.55
C LEU A 92 -19.91 -0.48 -0.14
N ALA A 93 -20.80 -0.10 -1.06
CA ALA A 93 -21.96 0.75 -0.76
C ALA A 93 -22.95 0.10 0.23
N LYS A 94 -22.89 -1.23 0.43
CA LYS A 94 -23.70 -1.93 1.45
C LYS A 94 -23.08 -1.87 2.85
N ARG A 95 -21.87 -1.36 3.00
CA ARG A 95 -21.12 -1.33 4.26
C ARG A 95 -21.15 0.04 4.95
N ASN A 96 -22.00 0.95 4.47
CA ASN A 96 -22.10 2.33 4.93
C ASN A 96 -23.56 2.72 5.12
#